data_AF-A0A2Z5MVI2-F1
#
_entry.id   AF-A0A2Z5MVI2-F1
#
_cell.length_a   1.000
_cell.length_b   1.000
_cell.length_c   1.000
_cell.angle_alpha   90.00
_cell.angle_beta   90.00
_cell.angle_gamma   90.00
#
_symmetry.space_group_name_H-M   'P 1'
#
loop_
_entity.id
_entity.type
_entity.pdbx_description
1 polymer ?
#
loop_
_entity_poly.entity_id
_entity_poly.type
_entity_poly.pdbx_seq_one_letter_code
_entity_poly.pdbx_strand_id
1 'polypeptide(L)'
;MTVVQQAFVDWCIAYSKFRIVDLMSISVVSSDASSYNALADDIILDKYGFCDSDMIETGLSLFPDAPNQPEGSEFDDAYDVVCTALDEWLSGLVMPIEQVSWPPDPADQAEPAVLMEWISLSREL
;
A
#
# COMPACT_ATOMS: atom_id res chain seq x y z
N MET A 1 25.27 4.77 -7.06
CA MET A 1 24.51 4.35 -5.87
C MET A 1 25.28 3.30 -5.08
N THR A 2 25.47 3.52 -3.78
CA THR A 2 26.10 2.58 -2.84
C THR A 2 25.06 1.61 -2.25
N VAL A 3 25.51 0.56 -1.54
CA VAL A 3 24.62 -0.39 -0.86
C VAL A 3 23.72 0.29 0.18
N VAL A 4 24.27 1.26 0.92
CA VAL A 4 23.51 2.00 1.95
C VAL A 4 22.46 2.91 1.30
N GLN A 5 22.84 3.60 0.22
CA GLN A 5 21.93 4.43 -0.57
C GLN A 5 20.78 3.60 -1.17
N GLN A 6 21.09 2.42 -1.72
CA GLN A 6 20.05 1.51 -2.23
C GLN A 6 19.12 1.04 -1.11
N ALA A 7 19.66 0.61 0.03
CA ALA A 7 18.85 0.16 1.15
C ALA A 7 17.92 1.26 1.68
N PHE A 8 18.37 2.52 1.64
CA PHE A 8 17.54 3.66 1.97
C PHE A 8 16.42 3.88 0.94
N VAL A 9 16.72 3.82 -0.37
CA VAL A 9 15.71 3.89 -1.44
C VAL A 9 14.67 2.76 -1.29
N ASP A 10 15.12 1.53 -1.02
CA ASP A 10 14.23 0.39 -0.80
C ASP A 10 13.33 0.60 0.43
N TRP A 11 13.86 1.20 1.49
CA TRP A 11 13.09 1.57 2.67
C TRP A 11 12.01 2.62 2.34
N CYS A 12 12.37 3.68 1.59
CA CYS A 12 11.41 4.67 1.11
C CYS A 12 10.29 4.04 0.28
N ILE A 13 10.64 3.15 -0.67
CA ILE A 13 9.66 2.43 -1.48
C ILE A 13 8.73 1.61 -0.59
N ALA A 14 9.27 0.79 0.32
CA ALA A 14 8.47 -0.07 1.19
C ALA A 14 7.54 0.72 2.10
N TYR A 15 8.03 1.82 2.68
CA TYR A 15 7.25 2.70 3.53
C TYR A 15 6.10 3.36 2.75
N SER A 16 6.39 3.94 1.58
CA SER A 16 5.39 4.58 0.73
C SER A 16 4.30 3.59 0.30
N LYS A 17 4.67 2.36 -0.09
CA LYS A 17 3.70 1.30 -0.42
C LYS A 17 2.75 1.01 0.74
N PHE A 18 3.28 0.88 1.95
CA PHE A 18 2.47 0.68 3.15
C PHE A 18 1.48 1.82 3.37
N ARG A 19 1.94 3.08 3.28
CA ARG A 19 1.08 4.26 3.45
C ARG A 19 -0.01 4.35 2.40
N ILE A 20 0.30 4.01 1.15
CA ILE A 20 -0.68 4.01 0.05
C ILE A 20 -1.77 2.97 0.32
N VAL A 21 -1.41 1.73 0.69
CA VAL A 21 -2.39 0.69 1.03
C VAL A 21 -3.24 1.08 2.23
N ASP A 22 -2.63 1.68 3.25
CA ASP A 22 -3.35 2.17 4.43
C ASP A 22 -4.41 3.22 4.05
N LEU A 23 -4.06 4.19 3.19
CA LEU A 23 -4.99 5.20 2.67
C LEU A 23 -6.12 4.61 1.80
N MET A 24 -5.80 3.63 0.95
CA MET A 24 -6.81 2.90 0.17
C MET A 24 -7.76 2.11 1.08
N SER A 25 -7.26 1.52 2.16
CA SER A 25 -8.06 0.74 3.12
C SER A 25 -9.07 1.59 3.88
N ILE A 26 -8.84 2.90 4.03
CA ILE A 26 -9.76 3.84 4.70
C ILE A 26 -10.59 4.67 3.69
N SER A 27 -10.60 4.27 2.42
CA SER A 27 -11.32 4.93 1.32
C SER A 27 -10.94 6.40 1.08
N VAL A 28 -9.74 6.81 1.50
CA VAL A 28 -9.24 8.19 1.29
C VAL A 28 -8.72 8.38 -0.13
N VAL A 29 -8.32 7.30 -0.81
CA VAL A 29 -7.82 7.31 -2.18
C VAL A 29 -8.46 6.18 -2.99
N SER A 30 -8.76 6.45 -4.26
CA SER A 30 -9.39 5.48 -5.16
C SER A 30 -8.49 4.27 -5.44
N SER A 31 -9.09 3.08 -5.58
CA SER A 31 -8.40 1.86 -6.05
C SER A 31 -7.88 1.98 -7.48
N ASP A 32 -8.37 2.97 -8.24
CA ASP A 32 -8.03 3.18 -9.67
C ASP A 32 -6.80 4.08 -9.86
N ALA A 33 -6.11 4.48 -8.79
CA ALA A 33 -4.88 5.25 -8.87
C ALA A 33 -3.75 4.41 -9.51
N SER A 34 -3.59 4.57 -10.82
CA SER A 34 -2.63 3.83 -11.64
C SER A 34 -1.21 4.40 -11.63
N SER A 35 -1.00 5.54 -10.97
CA SER A 35 0.29 6.20 -10.82
C SER A 35 0.37 7.01 -9.52
N TYR A 36 1.59 7.29 -9.09
CA TYR A 36 1.91 8.13 -7.95
C TYR A 36 1.40 9.55 -8.13
N ASN A 37 1.47 10.09 -9.35
CA ASN A 37 0.89 11.39 -9.66
C ASN A 37 -0.64 11.40 -9.55
N ALA A 38 -1.32 10.30 -9.93
CA ALA A 38 -2.76 10.18 -9.72
C ALA A 38 -3.13 10.11 -8.23
N LEU A 39 -2.28 9.50 -7.39
CA LEU A 39 -2.45 9.58 -5.93
C LEU A 39 -2.31 11.03 -5.44
N ALA A 40 -1.37 11.79 -5.97
CA ALA A 40 -1.14 13.19 -5.59
C ALA A 40 -2.30 14.14 -5.96
N ASP A 41 -3.21 13.74 -6.85
CA ASP A 41 -4.43 14.49 -7.14
C ASP A 41 -5.49 14.31 -6.03
N ASP A 42 -5.52 13.12 -5.40
CA ASP A 42 -6.48 12.77 -4.34
C ASP A 42 -5.99 13.23 -2.94
N ILE A 43 -4.68 13.39 -2.75
CA ILE A 43 -4.06 13.80 -1.47
C ILE A 43 -2.99 14.87 -1.65
N ILE A 44 -2.89 15.80 -0.70
CA ILE A 44 -1.81 16.80 -0.68
C ILE A 44 -0.51 16.12 -0.26
N LEU A 45 0.34 15.81 -1.24
CA LEU A 45 1.71 15.33 -1.04
C LEU A 45 2.69 16.50 -1.15
N ASP A 46 3.69 16.53 -0.28
CA ASP A 46 4.82 17.45 -0.39
C ASP A 46 5.86 16.92 -1.39
N LYS A 47 7.01 17.61 -1.51
CA LYS A 47 8.07 17.28 -2.47
C LYS A 47 8.52 15.81 -2.40
N TYR A 48 8.57 15.23 -1.20
CA TYR A 48 8.99 13.84 -0.98
C TYR A 48 7.81 12.95 -0.54
N GLY A 49 6.59 13.42 -0.83
CA GLY A 49 5.29 12.82 -0.58
C GLY A 49 5.13 12.06 0.73
N PHE A 50 5.34 10.74 0.73
CA PHE A 50 5.13 9.91 1.93
C PHE A 50 6.32 9.86 2.87
N CYS A 51 7.50 10.34 2.49
CA CYS A 51 8.65 10.40 3.39
C CYS A 51 8.37 11.35 4.56
N ASP A 52 8.70 10.91 5.77
CA ASP A 52 8.67 11.79 6.94
C ASP A 52 9.95 12.65 7.03
N SER A 53 9.98 13.57 8.00
CA SER A 53 11.13 14.47 8.21
C SER A 53 12.44 13.72 8.43
N ASP A 54 12.41 12.60 9.16
CA ASP A 54 13.59 11.84 9.52
C ASP A 54 14.14 11.10 8.28
N MET A 55 13.25 10.59 7.44
CA MET A 55 13.58 10.02 6.13
C MET A 55 14.23 11.08 5.23
N ILE A 56 13.67 12.28 5.17
CA ILE A 56 14.19 13.38 4.34
C ILE A 56 15.58 13.80 4.82
N GLU A 57 15.76 14.02 6.12
CA GLU A 57 17.07 14.37 6.70
C GLU A 57 18.12 13.28 6.43
N THR A 58 17.72 12.02 6.58
CA THR A 58 18.58 10.87 6.29
C THR A 58 18.94 10.82 4.80
N GLY A 59 17.97 11.05 3.92
CA GLY A 59 18.17 11.10 2.47
C GLY A 59 19.16 12.17 2.06
N LEU A 60 18.97 13.41 2.51
CA LEU A 60 19.89 14.53 2.25
C LEU A 60 21.31 14.25 2.76
N SER A 61 21.46 13.54 3.89
CA SER A 61 22.77 13.14 4.38
C SER A 61 23.42 12.02 3.56
N LEU A 62 22.64 11.10 2.98
CA LEU A 62 23.14 9.95 2.23
C LEU A 62 23.40 10.27 0.75
N PHE A 63 22.78 11.31 0.22
CA PHE A 63 22.91 11.77 -1.16
C PHE A 63 23.43 13.22 -1.19
N PRO A 64 24.73 13.43 -0.89
CA PRO A 64 25.31 14.77 -0.86
C PRO A 64 25.51 15.31 -2.28
N ASP A 65 25.11 16.57 -2.48
CA ASP A 65 25.23 17.24 -3.78
C ASP A 65 26.68 17.39 -4.26
N ALA A 66 26.88 17.25 -5.57
CA ALA A 66 28.14 17.59 -6.20
C ALA A 66 28.41 19.11 -6.15
N PRO A 67 29.68 19.56 -6.22
CA PRO A 67 30.00 20.98 -6.24
C PRO A 67 29.30 21.70 -7.40
N ASN A 68 28.64 22.82 -7.07
CA ASN A 68 27.85 23.66 -8.00
C ASN A 68 26.50 23.07 -8.44
N GLN A 69 26.00 22.02 -7.80
CA GLN A 69 24.62 21.60 -7.97
C GLN A 69 23.68 22.37 -7.03
N PRO A 70 22.38 22.48 -7.38
CA PRO A 70 21.34 22.93 -6.45
C PRO A 70 21.28 22.05 -5.20
N GLU A 71 20.91 22.64 -4.07
CA GLU A 71 20.74 21.91 -2.81
C GLU A 71 19.64 20.84 -2.90
N GLY A 72 19.98 19.61 -2.52
CA GLY A 72 19.11 18.45 -2.52
C GLY A 72 18.98 17.74 -3.88
N SER A 73 19.68 18.17 -4.92
CA SER A 73 19.59 17.61 -6.27
C SER A 73 19.88 16.11 -6.34
N GLU A 74 20.89 15.62 -5.63
CA GLU A 74 21.24 14.19 -5.64
C GLU A 74 20.20 13.36 -4.89
N PHE A 75 19.56 13.95 -3.87
CA PHE A 75 18.45 13.31 -3.18
C PHE A 75 17.17 13.32 -4.03
N ASP A 76 16.92 14.39 -4.79
CA ASP A 76 15.83 14.47 -5.75
C ASP A 76 15.95 13.35 -6.80
N ASP A 77 17.13 13.17 -7.38
CA ASP A 77 17.41 12.09 -8.34
C ASP A 77 17.17 10.70 -7.72
N ALA A 78 17.53 10.51 -6.44
CA ALA A 78 17.26 9.26 -5.73
C ALA A 78 15.76 9.06 -5.46
N TYR A 79 15.05 10.14 -5.16
CA TYR A 79 13.61 10.11 -4.93
C TYR A 79 12.82 9.87 -6.22
N ASP A 80 13.31 10.30 -7.37
CA ASP A 80 12.74 9.94 -8.68
C ASP A 80 12.74 8.43 -8.94
N VAL A 81 13.75 7.71 -8.42
CA VAL A 81 13.77 6.24 -8.45
C VAL A 81 12.66 5.66 -7.59
N VAL A 82 12.39 6.25 -6.42
CA VAL A 82 11.27 5.85 -5.54
C VAL A 82 9.94 6.05 -6.27
N CYS A 83 9.71 7.23 -6.84
CA CYS A 83 8.50 7.55 -7.60
C CYS A 83 8.28 6.57 -8.76
N THR A 84 9.32 6.31 -9.55
CA THR A 84 9.27 5.36 -10.68
C THR A 84 8.89 3.96 -10.20
N ALA A 85 9.49 3.48 -9.11
CA ALA A 85 9.17 2.17 -8.55
C ALA A 85 7.74 2.09 -7.99
N LEU A 86 7.18 3.21 -7.51
CA LEU A 86 5.79 3.29 -7.08
C LEU A 86 4.83 3.31 -8.26
N ASP A 87 5.15 4.03 -9.35
CA ASP A 87 4.37 4.03 -10.59
C ASP A 87 4.28 2.63 -11.21
N GLU A 88 5.41 1.92 -11.31
CA GLU A 88 5.44 0.53 -11.79
C GLU A 88 4.62 -0.40 -10.90
N TRP A 89 4.67 -0.20 -9.58
CA TRP A 89 3.90 -1.01 -8.64
C TRP A 89 2.40 -0.72 -8.73
N LEU A 90 2.00 0.55 -8.82
CA LEU A 90 0.59 0.98 -8.92
C LEU A 90 -0.06 0.56 -10.23
N SER A 91 0.67 0.70 -11.35
CA SER A 91 0.19 0.22 -12.65
C SER A 91 0.01 -1.30 -12.69
N GLY A 92 0.79 -2.05 -11.91
CA GLY A 92 0.61 -3.50 -11.72
C GLY A 92 -0.47 -3.88 -10.71
N LEU A 93 -0.94 -2.95 -9.88
CA LEU A 93 -1.91 -3.18 -8.80
C LEU A 93 -3.37 -3.22 -9.27
N VAL A 94 -3.60 -3.01 -10.57
CA VAL A 94 -4.90 -3.19 -11.23
C VAL A 94 -5.28 -4.68 -11.21
N MET A 95 -5.63 -5.18 -10.02
CA MET A 95 -6.52 -6.33 -9.88
C MET A 95 -7.87 -5.90 -10.47
N PRO A 96 -8.38 -6.55 -11.53
CA PRO A 96 -9.73 -6.28 -11.99
C PRO A 96 -10.67 -6.45 -10.80
N ILE A 97 -11.58 -5.50 -10.56
CA ILE A 97 -12.63 -5.61 -9.53
C ILE A 97 -13.40 -6.94 -9.63
N GLU A 98 -13.44 -7.51 -10.83
CA GLU A 98 -14.00 -8.83 -11.16
C GLU A 98 -13.31 -10.01 -10.45
N GLN A 99 -12.09 -9.83 -9.93
CA GLN A 99 -11.31 -10.85 -9.20
C GLN A 99 -11.38 -10.70 -7.68
N VAL A 100 -12.06 -9.66 -7.17
CA VAL A 100 -12.36 -9.55 -5.74
C VAL A 100 -13.52 -10.50 -5.46
N SER A 101 -13.21 -11.76 -5.13
CA SER A 101 -14.22 -12.66 -4.59
C SER A 101 -14.58 -12.17 -3.18
N TRP A 102 -15.79 -11.62 -3.05
CA TRP A 102 -16.37 -11.36 -1.74
C TRP A 102 -16.32 -12.64 -0.91
N PRO A 103 -15.99 -12.54 0.40
CA PRO A 103 -16.09 -13.69 1.28
C PRO A 103 -17.49 -14.29 1.16
N PRO A 104 -17.62 -15.63 1.09
CA PRO A 104 -18.91 -16.28 0.95
C PRO A 104 -19.86 -15.81 2.06
N ASP A 105 -21.13 -15.58 1.71
CA ASP A 105 -22.14 -15.12 2.66
C ASP A 105 -22.19 -16.12 3.84
N PRO A 106 -22.09 -15.68 5.11
CA PRO A 106 -22.26 -16.58 6.25
C PRO A 106 -23.62 -17.30 6.25
N ALA A 107 -24.63 -16.80 5.52
CA ALA A 107 -25.89 -17.50 5.29
C ALA A 107 -25.73 -18.80 4.47
N ASP A 108 -24.73 -18.88 3.59
CA ASP A 108 -24.42 -20.09 2.80
C ASP A 108 -23.66 -21.15 3.62
N GLN A 109 -23.20 -20.79 4.84
CA GLN A 109 -22.56 -21.70 5.79
C GLN A 109 -23.48 -22.14 6.93
N ALA A 110 -24.76 -21.76 6.89
CA ALA A 110 -25.75 -22.34 7.78
C ALA A 110 -25.97 -23.80 7.36
N GLU A 111 -25.22 -24.72 7.98
CA GLU A 111 -25.54 -26.15 7.90
C GLU A 111 -27.02 -26.34 8.25
N PRO A 112 -27.78 -27.17 7.49
CA PRO A 112 -29.17 -27.40 7.79
C PRO A 112 -29.25 -27.88 9.23
N ALA A 113 -29.94 -27.10 10.08
CA ALA A 113 -30.19 -27.46 11.45
C ALA A 113 -30.73 -28.89 11.46
N VAL A 114 -29.93 -29.82 11.98
CA VAL A 114 -30.37 -31.19 12.20
C VAL A 114 -31.60 -31.06 13.08
N LEU A 115 -32.76 -31.33 12.48
CA LEU A 115 -34.01 -31.44 13.18
C LEU A 115 -33.80 -32.62 14.14
N MET A 116 -33.36 -32.34 15.37
CA MET A 116 -33.41 -33.28 16.48
C MET A 116 -34.89 -33.54 16.74
N GLU A 117 -35.50 -34.38 15.91
CA GLU A 117 -36.75 -35.04 16.24
C GLU A 117 -36.54 -35.71 17.59
N TRP A 118 -37.39 -35.32 18.51
CA TRP A 118 -37.45 -35.77 19.87
C TRP A 118 -37.54 -37.30 19.94
N ILE A 119 -36.39 -37.98 20.00
CA ILE A 119 -36.33 -39.33 20.55
C ILE A 119 -36.47 -39.18 22.06
N SER A 120 -37.71 -39.10 22.54
CA SER A 120 -38.16 -39.67 23.82
C SER A 120 -39.61 -39.29 24.09
N LEU A 121 -40.54 -40.18 23.73
CA LEU A 121 -41.73 -40.49 24.54
C LEU A 121 -42.56 -41.57 23.84
N SER A 122 -42.20 -42.84 24.08
CA SER A 122 -43.11 -44.01 24.10
C SER A 122 -42.33 -45.27 24.53
N ARG A 123 -41.82 -45.27 25.76
CA ARG A 123 -41.53 -46.51 26.49
C ARG A 123 -42.22 -46.43 27.84
N GLU A 124 -43.52 -46.65 27.82
CA GLU A 124 -44.26 -47.20 28.94
C GLU A 124 -45.14 -48.33 28.38
N LEU A 125 -44.69 -49.56 28.64
CA LEU A 125 -45.48 -50.78 28.66
C LEU A 125 -45.16 -51.46 29.99
#